data_AF-A0A2Z1CGA9-F1
#
_entry.id   AF-A0A2Z1CGA9-F1
#
_cell.length_a   1.000
_cell.length_b   1.000
_cell.length_c   1.000
_cell.angle_alpha   90.00
_cell.angle_beta   90.00
_cell.angle_gamma   90.00
#
_symmetry.space_group_name_H-M   'P 1'
#
loop_
_entity.id
_entity.type
_entity.pdbx_description
1 polymer ?
#
loop_
_entity_poly.entity_id
_entity_poly.type
_entity_poly.pdbx_seq_one_letter_code
_entity_poly.pdbx_strand_id
1 'polypeptide(L)' 'MSWADRAAPIVAEVINRVGRKDMTALRKALTEAYPWGNRANRPYKAWLSEVKRQLGHPLNTHKTDLNTRQIDFLQDQ' A
#
# COMPACT_ATOMS: atom_id res chain seq x y z
N MET A 1 -9.16 7.14 7.49
CA MET A 1 -7.72 7.02 7.17
C MET A 1 -7.15 5.79 7.86
N SER A 2 -6.70 4.81 7.07
CA SER A 2 -6.09 3.59 7.57
C SER A 2 -4.57 3.77 7.81
N TRP A 3 -3.95 2.82 8.50
CA TRP A 3 -2.49 2.76 8.62
C TRP A 3 -1.81 2.50 7.27
N ALA A 4 -2.49 1.79 6.35
CA ALA A 4 -1.99 1.55 5.00
C ALA A 4 -1.98 2.83 4.16
N ASP A 5 -3.01 3.69 4.28
CA ASP A 5 -3.05 4.99 3.57
C ASP A 5 -1.87 5.89 3.97
N ARG A 6 -1.43 5.81 5.23
CA ARG A 6 -0.26 6.54 5.72
C ARG A 6 1.07 5.87 5.33
N ALA A 7 1.10 4.54 5.18
CA ALA A 7 2.29 3.79 4.75
C ALA A 7 2.57 3.99 3.25
N ALA A 8 1.51 4.01 2.44
CA ALA A 8 1.58 3.95 0.98
C ALA A 8 2.53 5.00 0.35
N PRO A 9 2.43 6.31 0.66
CA PRO A 9 3.33 7.30 0.06
C PRO A 9 4.79 7.09 0.47
N ILE A 10 5.05 6.69 1.72
CA ILE A 10 6.41 6.48 2.24
C ILE A 10 7.06 5.26 1.58
N VAL A 11 6.32 4.15 1.49
CA VAL A 11 6.79 2.93 0.83
C VAL A 11 7.07 3.20 -0.66
N ALA A 12 6.19 3.95 -1.33
CA ALA A 12 6.36 4.29 -2.74
C ALA A 12 7.61 5.15 -2.98
N GLU A 13 7.85 6.15 -2.12
CA GLU A 13 9.05 6.98 -2.20
C GLU A 13 10.33 6.15 -2.03
N VAL A 14 10.37 5.27 -1.03
CA VAL A 14 11.54 4.40 -0.78
C VAL A 14 11.80 3.46 -1.96
N ILE A 15 10.75 2.86 -2.52
CA ILE A 15 10.87 1.98 -3.69
C ILE A 15 11.37 2.76 -4.92
N ASN A 16 10.88 3.97 -5.14
CA ASN A 16 11.33 4.83 -6.25
C ASN A 16 12.79 5.26 -6.07
N ARG A 17 13.20 5.60 -4.85
CA ARG A 17 14.56 6.07 -4.53
C ARG A 17 15.60 4.95 -4.60
N VAL A 18 15.32 3.79 -4.01
CA VAL A 18 16.27 2.68 -3.91
C VAL A 18 16.21 1.77 -5.15
N GLY A 19 15.03 1.66 -5.75
CA GLY A 19 14.76 0.73 -6.83
C GLY A 19 14.63 -0.72 -6.34
N ARG A 20 14.26 -1.60 -7.27
CA ARG A 20 14.02 -3.03 -7.00
C ARG A 20 15.20 -3.93 -7.37
N LYS A 21 16.36 -3.36 -7.71
CA LYS A 21 17.54 -4.12 -8.13
C LYS A 21 18.25 -4.78 -6.94
N ASP A 22 18.31 -4.08 -5.81
CA ASP A 22 18.91 -4.58 -4.58
C ASP A 22 17.84 -4.72 -3.49
N MET A 23 17.38 -5.96 -3.29
CA MET A 23 16.37 -6.29 -2.27
C MET A 23 16.88 -6.13 -0.85
N THR A 24 18.18 -6.24 -0.61
CA THR A 24 18.77 -6.08 0.73
C THR A 24 18.78 -4.60 1.10
N ALA A 25 19.28 -3.75 0.19
CA ALA A 25 19.23 -2.29 0.37
C ALA A 25 17.81 -1.79 0.53
N LEU A 26 16.87 -2.31 -0.27
CA LEU A 26 15.46 -1.92 -0.19
C LEU A 26 14.81 -2.27 1.16
N ARG A 27 15.03 -3.50 1.66
CA ARG A 27 14.50 -3.90 2.98
C ARG A 27 15.05 -3.03 4.09
N LYS A 28 16.35 -2.69 4.04
CA LYS A 28 16.99 -1.80 5.01
C LYS A 28 16.36 -0.41 4.96
N ALA A 29 16.23 0.18 3.78
CA ALA A 29 15.62 1.50 3.62
C ALA A 29 14.16 1.55 4.10
N LEU A 30 13.35 0.53 3.79
CA LEU A 30 11.97 0.43 4.28
C LEU A 30 11.90 0.27 5.80
N THR A 31 12.90 -0.38 6.38
CA THR A 31 13.01 -0.59 7.84
C THR A 31 13.36 0.72 8.56
N GLU A 32 14.21 1.55 7.95
CA GLU A 32 14.62 2.87 8.45
C GLU A 32 13.54 3.94 8.25
N ALA A 33 12.78 3.86 7.16
CA ALA A 33 11.71 4.82 6.84
C ALA A 33 10.43 4.65 7.68
N TYR A 34 10.36 3.66 8.56
CA TYR A 34 9.17 3.37 9.36
C TYR A 34 8.90 4.48 10.40
N PRO A 35 7.77 5.22 10.33
CA PRO A 35 7.57 6.44 11.12
C PRO A 35 6.95 6.20 12.51
N TRP A 36 6.39 5.03 12.78
CA TRP A 36 5.57 4.79 13.99
C TRP A 36 6.34 4.22 15.17
N GLY A 37 7.68 4.34 15.16
CA GLY A 37 8.55 3.91 16.24
C GLY A 37 8.53 2.39 16.42
N ASN A 38 7.68 1.90 17.33
CA ASN A 38 7.63 0.47 17.64
C ASN A 38 7.08 -0.35 16.47
N ARG A 39 7.83 -1.38 16.08
CA ARG A 39 7.48 -2.32 15.00
C ARG A 39 6.58 -3.44 15.54
N ALA A 40 5.51 -3.06 16.21
CA ALA A 40 4.57 -3.99 16.84
C ALA A 40 3.13 -3.71 16.39
N ASN A 41 2.27 -4.72 16.57
CA ASN A 41 0.81 -4.61 16.45
C ASN A 41 0.32 -4.23 15.03
N ARG A 42 -0.85 -3.60 14.98
CA ARG A 42 -1.59 -3.24 13.76
C ARG A 42 -0.83 -2.31 12.80
N PRO A 43 -0.09 -1.27 13.22
CA PRO A 43 0.59 -0.37 12.27
C PRO A 43 1.73 -1.08 11.51
N TYR A 44 2.50 -1.92 12.20
CA TYR A 44 3.56 -2.69 11.57
C TYR A 44 3.03 -3.74 10.59
N LYS A 45 1.93 -4.43 10.95
CA LYS A 45 1.27 -5.36 10.01
C LYS A 45 0.77 -4.65 8.75
N ALA A 46 0.15 -3.48 8.90
CA ALA A 46 -0.31 -2.69 7.76
C ALA A 46 0.86 -2.22 6.87
N TRP A 47 1.98 -1.81 7.46
CA TRP A 47 3.21 -1.49 6.74
C TRP A 47 3.71 -2.65 5.90
N LEU A 48 3.85 -3.85 6.49
CA LEU A 48 4.30 -5.04 5.78
C LEU A 48 3.35 -5.45 4.64
N SER A 49 2.04 -5.35 4.87
CA SER A 49 1.03 -5.58 3.83
C SER A 49 1.19 -4.61 2.66
N GLU A 50 1.47 -3.34 2.94
CA GLU A 50 1.65 -2.31 1.92
C GLU A 50 2.95 -2.49 1.11
N VAL A 51 4.06 -2.78 1.80
CA VAL A 51 5.32 -3.16 1.16
C VAL A 51 5.11 -4.35 0.22
N LYS A 52 4.40 -5.38 0.68
CA LYS A 52 4.09 -6.57 -0.14
C LYS A 52 3.20 -6.22 -1.34
N ARG A 53 2.23 -5.33 -1.16
CA ARG A 53 1.32 -4.85 -2.22
C ARG A 53 2.10 -4.11 -3.32
N GLN A 54 3.00 -3.20 -2.94
CA GLN A 54 3.75 -2.38 -3.91
C GLN A 54 4.91 -3.11 -4.58
N LEU A 55 5.51 -4.12 -3.92
CA LEU A 55 6.56 -4.94 -4.52
C LEU A 55 6.05 -6.05 -5.44
N GLY A 56 4.73 -6.27 -5.46
CA GLY A 56 4.12 -7.22 -6.37
C GLY A 56 4.30 -8.66 -5.92
N HIS A 57 3.62 -9.04 -4.84
CA HIS A 57 3.20 -10.43 -4.68
C HIS A 57 1.70 -10.53 -5.01
N PRO A 58 1.27 -11.43 -5.92
CA PRO A 58 -0.13 -11.58 -6.22
C PRO A 58 -0.81 -12.25 -5.03
N LEU A 59 -1.60 -11.48 -4.28
CA LEU A 59 -2.56 -12.05 -3.36
C LEU A 59 -3.89 -11.35 -3.63
N ASN A 60 -4.65 -11.98 -4.51
CA ASN A 60 -6.01 -11.64 -4.92
C ASN A 60 -6.24 -10.15 -5.12
N THR A 61 -6.01 -9.70 -6.35
CA THR A 61 -6.85 -8.64 -6.92
C THR A 61 -8.30 -9.11 -6.82
N HIS A 62 -8.95 -8.83 -5.70
CA HIS A 62 -10.39 -8.69 -5.73
C HIS A 62 -10.61 -7.52 -6.68
N LYS A 63 -11.06 -7.83 -7.89
CA LYS A 63 -11.77 -6.88 -8.75
C LYS A 63 -12.94 -6.37 -7.91
N THR A 64 -12.69 -5.35 -7.09
CA THR A 64 -13.78 -4.56 -6.52
C THR A 64 -13.85 -3.34 -7.42
N ASP A 65 -14.62 -3.54 -8.47
CA ASP A 65 -15.31 -2.54 -9.27
C ASP A 65 -14.99 -1.07 -8.97
N LEU A 66 -14.20 -0.47 -9.86
CA LEU A 66 -14.30 0.97 -10.16
C LEU A 66 -15.55 1.28 -11.02
N ASN A 67 -16.58 0.42 -10.98
CA ASN A 67 -17.82 0.58 -11.74
C ASN A 67 -19.04 0.74 -10.83
N THR A 68 -18.89 1.38 -9.67
CA THR A 68 -20.01 2.18 -9.16
C THR A 68 -19.97 3.52 -9.88
N ARG A 69 -20.26 3.48 -11.19
CA ARG A 69 -20.80 4.65 -11.87
C ARG A 69 -22.12 4.95 -11.18
N GLN A 70 -22.07 6.03 -10.41
CA GLN A 70 -23.19 6.91 -10.18
C GLN A 70 -24.00 7.04 -11.48
N ILE A 71 -25.14 6.36 -11.56
CA ILE A 71 -26.19 6.69 -12.53
C ILE A 71 -27.35 7.23 -11.71
N ASP A 72 -27.20 8.52 -11.46
CA ASP A 72 -28.29 9.45 -11.25
C ASP A 72 -29.19 9.48 -12.50
N PHE A 73 -30.50 9.55 -12.29
CA PHE A 73 -31.54 10.03 -13.23
C PHE A 73 -31.91 9.17 -14.46
N LEU A 74 -33.15 8.63 -14.48
CA LEU A 74 -34.30 9.02 -15.33
C LEU A 74 -35.35 7.90 -15.49
N GLN A 75 -36.61 8.27 -15.22
CA GLN A 75 -37.89 7.86 -15.83
C GLN A 75 -38.22 6.35 -16.00
N ASP A 76 -39.30 5.90 -15.35
CA ASP A 76 -40.67 5.88 -15.92
C ASP A 76 -41.53 4.86 -15.15
N GLN A 77 -42.51 5.31 -14.37
CA GLN A 77 -43.88 4.75 -14.22
C GLN A 77 -44.68 5.67 -13.30
#